data_AF-A0A3N6FYX9-F1
#
_entry.id   AF-A0A3N6FYX9-F1
#
_cell.length_a   1.000
_cell.length_b   1.000
_cell.length_c   1.000
_cell.angle_alpha   90.00
_cell.angle_beta   90.00
_cell.angle_gamma   90.00
#
_symmetry.space_group_name_H-M   'P 1'
#
loop_
_entity.id
_entity.type
_entity.pdbx_description
1 polymer ?
#
loop_
_entity_poly.entity_id
_entity_poly.type
_entity_poly.pdbx_seq_one_letter_code
_entity_poly.pdbx_strand_id
1 'polypeptide(L)'
;MAIEWAQYHGFKPGSIIYFAVDYDAMDGEVTDYVIPHFRGVMRTIGENSSYGVGVYGPRNVCQRVADAGYAAASFVSDMSSGFSGNLGYPMPTNWAFDQIVTLTVGSGAGAIEIDKNIASGRDTGQGDFDPGSATDGLDTDLDKAAYQASMLTDVKSYLTSIGVPETGGDGWTDSDWATLGGISTTKAFELVLSADWLFTSLARQLKLRKALIQAPVLWELRKLNPLDFVADEAVKLGVKDDSSTGWGQIFAWVTIDARNYCMQQRIINGTPLTGSDTRTVWDNLQDPLYNIRSVSYLTVYNAHQLGISRPGLNTGAADTQALLARYNGTGDDAAKYGRELMGLYNVLENYNQLSRTT
;
A
#
# COMPACT_ATOMS: atom_id res chain seq x y z
N MET A 1 1.22 9.30 -4.37
CA MET A 1 1.20 9.19 -2.87
C MET A 1 2.13 10.24 -2.24
N ALA A 2 2.06 10.51 -0.92
CA ALA A 2 2.76 11.64 -0.28
C ALA A 2 4.29 11.70 -0.51
N ILE A 3 5.00 10.58 -0.35
CA ILE A 3 6.46 10.48 -0.59
C ILE A 3 6.82 10.91 -2.02
N GLU A 4 6.05 10.41 -2.97
CA GLU A 4 6.29 10.61 -4.39
C GLU A 4 6.02 12.07 -4.80
N TRP A 5 4.95 12.67 -4.30
CA TRP A 5 4.68 14.09 -4.53
C TRP A 5 5.75 14.98 -3.89
N ALA A 6 6.23 14.63 -2.70
CA ALA A 6 7.35 15.33 -2.08
C ALA A 6 8.62 15.24 -2.96
N GLN A 7 8.95 14.06 -3.50
CA GLN A 7 10.08 13.86 -4.42
C GLN A 7 9.87 14.56 -5.77
N TYR A 8 8.65 14.57 -6.29
CA TYR A 8 8.27 15.25 -7.52
C TYR A 8 8.44 16.76 -7.40
N HIS A 9 8.11 17.33 -6.24
CA HIS A 9 8.31 18.75 -5.95
C HIS A 9 9.71 19.08 -5.40
N GLY A 10 10.62 18.10 -5.34
CA GLY A 10 12.02 18.34 -4.98
C GLY A 10 12.30 18.47 -3.48
N PHE A 11 11.35 18.11 -2.60
CA PHE A 11 11.60 18.16 -1.16
C PHE A 11 12.73 17.19 -0.78
N LYS A 12 13.73 17.71 -0.07
CA LYS A 12 14.93 16.96 0.28
C LYS A 12 14.73 16.02 1.48
N PRO A 13 15.56 14.96 1.62
CA PRO A 13 15.63 14.16 2.84
C PRO A 13 15.65 15.01 4.11
N GLY A 14 14.95 14.57 5.15
CA GLY A 14 14.78 15.28 6.41
C GLY A 14 13.56 16.21 6.46
N SER A 15 12.93 16.55 5.33
CA SER A 15 11.68 17.34 5.33
C SER A 15 10.55 16.58 6.03
N ILE A 16 9.68 17.30 6.76
CA ILE A 16 8.53 16.70 7.47
C ILE A 16 7.26 16.84 6.62
N ILE A 17 6.53 15.73 6.44
CA ILE A 17 5.21 15.73 5.81
C ILE A 17 4.15 15.68 6.91
N TYR A 18 3.29 16.69 6.99
CA TYR A 18 2.21 16.76 7.96
C TYR A 18 0.95 16.08 7.42
N PHE A 19 0.55 14.98 8.07
CA PHE A 19 -0.69 14.26 7.74
C PHE A 19 -1.84 14.82 8.56
N ALA A 20 -2.96 15.10 7.89
CA ALA A 20 -4.07 15.85 8.49
C ALA A 20 -5.12 14.95 9.16
N VAL A 21 -5.54 15.35 10.34
CA VAL A 21 -6.77 14.93 11.02
C VAL A 21 -7.66 16.17 11.11
N ASP A 22 -8.30 16.50 10.00
CA ASP A 22 -9.03 17.75 9.83
C ASP A 22 -10.53 17.61 10.12
N TYR A 23 -10.84 17.11 11.33
CA TYR A 23 -12.18 17.03 11.86
C TYR A 23 -12.14 16.98 13.39
N ASP A 24 -13.29 17.16 14.03
CA ASP A 24 -13.41 17.07 15.49
C ASP A 24 -13.43 15.60 15.94
N ALA A 25 -12.24 14.98 15.99
CA ALA A 25 -12.07 13.60 16.42
C ALA A 25 -12.30 13.46 17.93
N MET A 26 -13.28 12.64 18.31
CA MET A 26 -13.57 12.30 19.69
C MET A 26 -12.47 11.41 20.27
N ASP A 27 -12.29 11.41 21.60
CA ASP A 27 -11.19 10.70 22.26
C ASP A 27 -11.13 9.18 21.95
N GLY A 28 -12.31 8.55 21.79
CA GLY A 28 -12.42 7.16 21.33
C GLY A 28 -11.90 6.98 19.90
N GLU A 29 -12.28 7.87 18.98
CA GLU A 29 -11.83 7.83 17.58
C GLU A 29 -10.32 8.05 17.45
N VAL A 30 -9.75 8.91 18.31
CA VAL A 30 -8.29 9.08 18.36
C VAL A 30 -7.59 7.77 18.73
N THR A 31 -8.14 7.05 19.71
CA THR A 31 -7.60 5.76 20.17
C THR A 31 -7.74 4.68 19.10
N ASP A 32 -8.94 4.53 18.55
CA ASP A 32 -9.32 3.36 17.77
C ASP A 32 -8.92 3.49 16.29
N TYR A 33 -8.80 4.73 15.78
CA TYR A 33 -8.59 4.98 14.36
C TYR A 33 -7.36 5.85 14.08
N VAL A 34 -7.20 6.98 14.77
CA VAL A 34 -6.11 7.93 14.45
C VAL A 34 -4.74 7.37 14.83
N ILE A 35 -4.57 6.85 16.05
CA ILE A 35 -3.29 6.28 16.48
C ILE A 35 -2.88 5.09 15.60
N PRO A 36 -3.75 4.10 15.31
CA PRO A 36 -3.42 3.01 14.39
C PRO A 36 -3.07 3.49 12.98
N HIS A 37 -3.78 4.51 12.47
CA HIS A 37 -3.46 5.12 11.18
C HIS A 37 -2.05 5.72 11.18
N PHE A 38 -1.70 6.53 12.19
CA PHE A 38 -0.38 7.16 12.28
C PHE A 38 0.76 6.16 12.50
N ARG A 39 0.51 5.04 13.18
CA ARG A 39 1.46 3.91 13.22
C ARG A 39 1.78 3.40 11.82
N GLY A 40 0.76 3.23 10.97
CA GLY A 40 0.90 2.83 9.57
C GLY A 40 1.63 3.88 8.72
N VAL A 41 1.32 5.16 8.92
CA VAL A 41 1.98 6.29 8.25
C VAL A 41 3.46 6.35 8.62
N MET A 42 3.80 6.39 9.92
CA MET A 42 5.18 6.43 10.41
C MET A 42 6.01 5.29 9.84
N ARG A 43 5.48 4.07 9.91
CA ARG A 43 6.13 2.90 9.33
C ARG A 43 6.37 3.06 7.83
N THR A 44 5.34 3.43 7.08
CA THR A 44 5.43 3.54 5.61
C THR A 44 6.43 4.61 5.21
N ILE A 45 6.39 5.78 5.85
CA ILE A 45 7.26 6.91 5.55
C ILE A 45 8.70 6.59 5.91
N GLY A 46 8.95 6.03 7.10
CA GLY A 46 10.30 5.66 7.53
C GLY A 46 10.91 4.54 6.71
N GLU A 47 10.12 3.54 6.32
CA GLU A 47 10.57 2.39 5.52
C GLU A 47 10.84 2.77 4.05
N ASN A 48 10.09 3.71 3.47
CA ASN A 48 10.11 3.95 2.03
C ASN A 48 10.64 5.34 1.63
N SER A 49 11.07 6.16 2.59
CA SER A 49 11.61 7.50 2.31
C SER A 49 12.59 7.96 3.37
N SER A 50 13.10 9.18 3.20
CA SER A 50 13.91 9.88 4.20
C SER A 50 13.18 11.09 4.79
N TYR A 51 11.85 11.15 4.65
CA TYR A 51 11.03 12.21 5.21
C TYR A 51 10.65 11.92 6.66
N GLY A 52 10.39 12.97 7.42
CA GLY A 52 9.77 12.89 8.74
C GLY A 52 8.25 12.86 8.63
N VAL A 53 7.59 12.33 9.66
CA VAL A 53 6.13 12.39 9.81
C VAL A 53 5.76 13.49 10.80
N GLY A 54 4.88 14.38 10.38
CA GLY A 54 4.21 15.35 11.23
C GLY A 54 2.71 15.06 11.29
N VAL A 55 2.04 15.59 12.31
CA VAL A 55 0.58 15.53 12.45
C VAL A 55 0.00 16.93 12.39
N TYR A 56 -1.01 17.13 11.54
CA TYR A 56 -1.88 18.30 11.59
C TYR A 56 -3.22 17.94 12.25
N GLY A 57 -3.70 18.75 13.19
CA GLY A 57 -5.01 18.57 13.80
C GLY A 57 -5.20 19.28 15.15
N PRO A 58 -6.30 18.98 15.87
CA PRO A 58 -6.56 19.55 17.19
C PRO A 58 -5.47 19.19 18.20
N ARG A 59 -5.31 20.00 19.25
CA ARG A 59 -4.29 19.81 20.30
C ARG A 59 -4.27 18.39 20.87
N ASN A 60 -5.42 17.83 21.23
CA ASN A 60 -5.53 16.45 21.75
C ASN A 60 -4.99 15.41 20.76
N VAL A 61 -5.36 15.52 19.48
CA VAL A 61 -4.87 14.62 18.42
C VAL A 61 -3.36 14.72 18.29
N CYS A 62 -2.85 15.94 18.14
CA CYS A 62 -1.42 16.18 17.99
C CYS A 62 -0.62 15.63 19.17
N GLN A 63 -1.07 15.90 20.40
CA GLN A 63 -0.43 15.41 21.62
C GLN A 63 -0.41 13.88 21.67
N ARG A 64 -1.55 13.23 21.44
CA ARG A 64 -1.65 11.76 21.54
C ARG A 64 -0.85 11.03 20.45
N VAL A 65 -0.81 11.57 19.23
CA VAL A 65 0.02 11.01 18.14
C VAL A 65 1.51 11.20 18.44
N ALA A 66 1.90 12.36 18.99
CA ALA A 66 3.27 12.63 19.40
C ALA A 66 3.72 11.72 20.55
N ASP A 67 2.90 11.57 21.59
CA ASP A 67 3.18 10.71 22.76
C ASP A 67 3.29 9.23 22.39
N ALA A 68 2.53 8.79 21.37
CA ALA A 68 2.65 7.46 20.79
C ALA A 68 3.94 7.25 19.96
N GLY A 69 4.73 8.31 19.74
CA GLY A 69 5.98 8.28 18.98
C GLY A 69 5.80 8.25 17.46
N TYR A 70 4.62 8.62 16.95
CA TYR A 70 4.31 8.51 15.51
C TYR A 70 4.39 9.84 14.74
N ALA A 71 4.67 10.96 15.41
CA ALA A 71 4.95 12.24 14.77
C ALA A 71 6.13 12.97 15.42
N ALA A 72 7.06 13.44 14.58
CA ALA A 72 8.23 14.21 14.99
C ALA A 72 7.87 15.67 15.34
N ALA A 73 6.81 16.21 14.73
CA ALA A 73 6.34 17.58 14.93
C ALA A 73 4.82 17.69 14.77
N SER A 74 4.23 18.70 15.40
CA SER A 74 2.79 18.97 15.33
C SER A 74 2.50 20.31 14.67
N PHE A 75 1.51 20.32 13.77
CA PHE A 75 0.90 21.51 13.19
C PHE A 75 -0.51 21.63 13.74
N VAL A 76 -0.69 22.51 14.71
CA VAL A 76 -1.94 22.58 15.50
C VAL A 76 -2.99 23.40 14.76
N SER A 77 -4.25 22.95 14.79
CA SER A 77 -5.39 23.61 14.15
C SER A 77 -6.19 24.48 15.13
N ASP A 78 -5.57 25.44 15.81
CA ASP A 78 -6.25 26.28 16.84
C ASP A 78 -7.31 27.22 16.27
N MET A 79 -7.28 27.48 14.96
CA MET A 79 -8.31 28.21 14.23
C MET A 79 -9.69 27.53 14.33
N SER A 80 -9.70 26.20 14.42
CA SER A 80 -10.89 25.39 14.67
C SER A 80 -11.26 25.41 16.15
N SER A 81 -11.54 26.60 16.68
CA SER A 81 -11.81 26.84 18.11
C SER A 81 -13.03 26.09 18.67
N GLY A 82 -13.92 25.60 17.80
CA GLY A 82 -15.07 24.77 18.18
C GLY A 82 -14.78 23.28 18.32
N PHE A 83 -13.59 22.80 17.91
CA PHE A 83 -13.23 21.39 18.03
C PHE A 83 -12.97 21.02 19.49
N SER A 84 -13.63 19.97 19.96
CA SER A 84 -13.48 19.42 21.31
C SER A 84 -12.01 19.15 21.66
N GLY A 85 -11.21 18.70 20.68
CA GLY A 85 -9.79 18.43 20.85
C GLY A 85 -8.91 19.66 21.09
N ASN A 86 -9.43 20.88 20.92
CA ASN A 86 -8.74 22.13 21.26
C ASN A 86 -9.17 22.68 22.63
N LEU A 87 -10.34 22.28 23.13
CA LEU A 87 -10.92 22.82 24.35
C LEU A 87 -10.36 22.10 25.59
N GLY A 88 -9.57 22.82 26.39
CA GLY A 88 -9.04 22.30 27.66
C GLY A 88 -7.77 21.46 27.52
N TYR A 89 -7.23 21.29 26.31
CA TYR A 89 -5.96 20.61 26.07
C TYR A 89 -4.79 21.62 25.94
N PRO A 90 -3.64 21.34 26.57
CA PRO A 90 -2.45 22.18 26.43
C PRO A 90 -1.88 22.11 25.01
N MET A 91 -1.07 23.11 24.65
CA MET A 91 -0.30 23.08 23.41
C MET A 91 0.69 21.89 23.43
N PRO A 92 0.75 21.05 22.38
CA PRO A 92 1.70 19.94 22.31
C PRO A 92 3.14 20.39 22.42
N THR A 93 3.97 19.70 23.20
CA THR A 93 5.37 20.14 23.43
C THR A 93 6.21 20.15 22.15
N ASN A 94 5.86 19.33 21.16
CA ASN A 94 6.49 19.23 19.85
C ASN A 94 5.82 20.10 18.76
N TRP A 95 4.99 21.09 19.13
CA TRP A 95 4.38 21.99 18.14
C TRP A 95 5.46 22.74 17.33
N ALA A 96 5.27 22.74 16.02
CA ALA A 96 6.11 23.40 15.03
C ALA A 96 5.36 24.56 14.37
N PHE A 97 4.09 24.34 14.05
CA PHE A 97 3.20 25.32 13.45
C PHE A 97 1.87 25.36 14.21
N ASP A 98 1.20 26.50 14.18
CA ASP A 98 -0.12 26.70 14.79
C ASP A 98 -0.98 27.60 13.90
N GLN A 99 -2.07 27.04 13.36
CA GLN A 99 -3.02 27.73 12.49
C GLN A 99 -3.97 28.56 13.35
N ILE A 100 -4.00 29.87 13.13
CA ILE A 100 -4.69 30.81 14.05
C ILE A 100 -5.81 31.62 13.41
N VAL A 101 -5.75 31.92 12.11
CA VAL A 101 -6.76 32.77 11.45
C VAL A 101 -6.74 32.61 9.93
N THR A 102 -7.91 32.55 9.30
CA THR A 102 -8.08 32.69 7.85
C THR A 102 -8.13 34.16 7.47
N LEU A 103 -7.39 34.53 6.43
CA LEU A 103 -7.33 35.87 5.85
C LEU A 103 -7.58 35.78 4.35
N THR A 104 -8.16 36.82 3.76
CA THR A 104 -8.20 36.97 2.30
C THR A 104 -7.08 37.91 1.86
N VAL A 105 -6.27 37.49 0.89
CA VAL A 105 -5.27 38.33 0.23
C VAL A 105 -5.64 38.57 -1.23
N GLY A 106 -5.31 39.74 -1.75
CA GLY A 106 -5.72 40.16 -3.10
C GLY A 106 -7.08 40.84 -3.16
N SER A 107 -7.66 40.94 -4.36
CA SER A 107 -8.97 41.59 -4.58
C SER A 107 -9.64 41.07 -5.86
N GLY A 108 -10.98 41.18 -5.94
CA GLY A 108 -11.74 40.78 -7.12
C GLY A 108 -11.57 39.28 -7.44
N ALA A 109 -11.42 38.95 -8.73
CA ALA A 109 -11.22 37.57 -9.18
C ALA A 109 -9.86 36.96 -8.77
N GLY A 110 -8.92 37.77 -8.28
CA GLY A 110 -7.62 37.31 -7.77
C GLY A 110 -7.56 37.22 -6.25
N ALA A 111 -8.69 37.39 -5.55
CA ALA A 111 -8.75 37.19 -4.11
C ALA A 111 -8.61 35.69 -3.78
N ILE A 112 -7.71 35.36 -2.85
CA ILE A 112 -7.50 34.00 -2.36
C ILE A 112 -7.55 34.00 -0.83
N GLU A 113 -8.19 32.97 -0.28
CA GLU A 113 -8.18 32.72 1.16
C GLU A 113 -6.92 31.94 1.53
N ILE A 114 -6.27 32.39 2.60
CA ILE A 114 -5.07 31.79 3.16
C ILE A 114 -5.21 31.66 4.67
N ASP A 115 -4.57 30.65 5.26
CA ASP A 115 -4.48 30.55 6.70
C ASP A 115 -3.15 31.09 7.19
N LYS A 116 -3.23 31.97 8.19
CA LYS A 116 -2.07 32.48 8.89
C LYS A 116 -1.69 31.48 9.98
N ASN A 117 -0.43 31.04 9.91
CA ASN A 117 0.17 30.14 10.86
C ASN A 117 1.26 30.86 11.66
N ILE A 118 1.42 30.53 12.94
CA ILE A 118 2.57 30.89 13.76
C ILE A 118 3.56 29.73 13.70
N ALA A 119 4.86 30.02 13.63
CA ALA A 119 5.92 29.02 13.69
C ALA A 119 6.65 29.10 15.04
N SER A 120 6.92 27.96 15.67
CA SER A 120 7.71 27.88 16.91
C SER A 120 9.22 27.92 16.65
N GLY A 121 9.63 27.71 15.39
CA GLY A 121 11.04 27.53 14.99
C GLY A 121 11.55 26.09 15.12
N ARG A 122 10.71 25.14 15.55
CA ARG A 122 11.07 23.71 15.62
C ARG A 122 11.23 23.07 14.25
N ASP A 123 10.37 23.43 13.31
CA ASP A 123 10.48 23.12 11.90
C ASP A 123 10.63 24.44 11.14
N THR A 124 11.74 24.60 10.44
CA THR A 124 12.03 25.81 9.65
C THR A 124 11.53 25.71 8.21
N GLY A 125 10.89 24.60 7.85
CA GLY A 125 10.48 24.28 6.48
C GLY A 125 11.67 23.91 5.58
N GLN A 126 11.37 23.71 4.30
CA GLN A 126 12.35 23.44 3.25
C GLN A 126 12.52 24.66 2.35
N GLY A 127 13.75 25.19 2.29
CA GLY A 127 14.07 26.39 1.50
C GLY A 127 14.79 26.10 0.19
N ASP A 128 15.19 24.85 -0.05
CA ASP A 128 15.94 24.43 -1.23
C ASP A 128 15.40 23.09 -1.76
N PHE A 129 15.35 22.93 -3.07
CA PHE A 129 14.63 21.83 -3.73
C PHE A 129 15.49 21.17 -4.80
N ASP A 130 15.45 19.84 -4.83
CA ASP A 130 16.04 19.08 -5.94
C ASP A 130 15.19 19.23 -7.21
N PRO A 131 15.75 18.99 -8.40
CA PRO A 131 14.93 18.85 -9.60
C PRO A 131 13.86 17.78 -9.40
N GLY A 132 12.62 18.09 -9.77
CA GLY A 132 11.51 17.17 -9.62
C GLY A 132 11.76 15.82 -10.30
N SER A 133 11.28 14.74 -9.68
CA SER A 133 11.40 13.39 -10.25
C SER A 133 10.52 13.24 -11.50
N ALA A 134 11.08 12.73 -12.60
CA ALA A 134 10.29 12.45 -13.80
C ALA A 134 9.23 11.38 -13.54
N THR A 135 7.99 11.65 -13.95
CA THR A 135 6.84 10.74 -13.80
C THR A 135 6.51 9.97 -15.07
N ASP A 136 7.28 10.18 -16.13
CA ASP A 136 7.01 9.63 -17.46
C ASP A 136 6.97 8.10 -17.47
N GLY A 137 5.90 7.55 -18.03
CA GLY A 137 5.71 6.11 -18.20
C GLY A 137 5.39 5.33 -16.92
N LEU A 138 5.34 5.98 -15.76
CA LEU A 138 4.91 5.37 -14.50
C LEU A 138 3.40 5.07 -14.52
N ASP A 139 2.98 4.07 -13.76
CA ASP A 139 1.56 3.76 -13.56
C ASP A 139 0.81 4.90 -12.86
N THR A 140 -0.43 5.14 -13.30
CA THR A 140 -1.39 6.04 -12.67
C THR A 140 -2.49 5.24 -11.98
N ASP A 141 -3.32 5.92 -11.19
CA ASP A 141 -4.55 5.33 -10.70
C ASP A 141 -5.42 4.92 -11.88
N LEU A 142 -6.10 3.78 -11.77
CA LEU A 142 -7.03 3.34 -12.79
C LEU A 142 -8.13 4.39 -12.93
N ASP A 143 -8.43 4.81 -14.16
CA ASP A 143 -9.66 5.55 -14.45
C ASP A 143 -10.86 4.59 -14.29
N LYS A 144 -11.32 4.47 -13.05
CA LYS A 144 -12.41 3.56 -12.68
C LYS A 144 -13.71 3.95 -13.37
N ALA A 145 -13.94 5.25 -13.61
CA ALA A 145 -15.13 5.73 -14.29
C ALA A 145 -15.17 5.26 -15.75
N ALA A 146 -14.03 5.27 -16.43
CA ALA A 146 -13.92 4.80 -17.81
C ALA A 146 -13.84 3.26 -17.93
N TYR A 147 -13.09 2.59 -17.05
CA TYR A 147 -12.59 1.24 -17.35
C TYR A 147 -13.04 0.13 -16.41
N GLN A 148 -13.56 0.42 -15.21
CA GLN A 148 -13.87 -0.61 -14.23
C GLN A 148 -14.82 -1.70 -14.75
N ALA A 149 -15.89 -1.31 -15.45
CA ALA A 149 -16.90 -2.26 -15.95
C ALA A 149 -16.38 -3.18 -17.05
N SER A 150 -15.66 -2.61 -18.03
CA SER A 150 -15.05 -3.38 -19.13
C SER A 150 -13.94 -4.30 -18.62
N MET A 151 -13.11 -3.79 -17.71
CA MET A 151 -12.04 -4.55 -17.07
C MET A 151 -12.57 -5.75 -16.28
N LEU A 152 -13.65 -5.58 -15.51
CA LEU A 152 -14.32 -6.70 -14.83
C LEU A 152 -14.82 -7.75 -15.84
N THR A 153 -15.44 -7.30 -16.94
CA THR A 153 -15.96 -8.18 -17.98
C THR A 153 -14.84 -9.03 -18.60
N ASP A 154 -13.70 -8.42 -18.90
CA ASP A 154 -12.56 -9.11 -19.50
C ASP A 154 -11.86 -10.06 -18.51
N VAL A 155 -11.73 -9.66 -17.24
CA VAL A 155 -11.20 -10.53 -16.19
C VAL A 155 -12.07 -11.77 -16.03
N LYS A 156 -13.39 -11.61 -15.98
CA LYS A 156 -14.34 -12.73 -15.90
C LYS A 156 -14.27 -13.64 -17.12
N SER A 157 -14.21 -13.04 -18.30
CA SER A 157 -14.11 -13.79 -19.57
C SER A 157 -12.82 -14.59 -19.62
N TYR A 158 -11.70 -13.99 -19.23
CA TYR A 158 -10.42 -14.67 -19.19
C TYR A 158 -10.41 -15.82 -18.18
N LEU A 159 -10.81 -15.57 -16.93
CA LEU A 159 -10.85 -16.61 -15.90
C LEU A 159 -11.78 -17.76 -16.29
N THR A 160 -12.95 -17.47 -16.86
CA THR A 160 -13.86 -18.51 -17.37
C THR A 160 -13.22 -19.32 -18.50
N SER A 161 -12.43 -18.69 -19.37
CA SER A 161 -11.77 -19.37 -20.49
C SER A 161 -10.73 -20.41 -20.06
N ILE A 162 -10.18 -20.26 -18.85
CA ILE A 162 -9.24 -21.21 -18.22
C ILE A 162 -9.89 -22.07 -17.13
N GLY A 163 -11.23 -22.14 -17.09
CA GLY A 163 -11.97 -23.02 -16.19
C GLY A 163 -12.17 -22.48 -14.77
N VAL A 164 -12.00 -21.18 -14.55
CA VAL A 164 -12.30 -20.51 -13.26
C VAL A 164 -13.63 -19.75 -13.39
N PRO A 165 -14.77 -20.31 -12.91
CA PRO A 165 -16.08 -19.67 -13.04
C PRO A 165 -16.22 -18.40 -12.18
N GLU A 166 -17.32 -17.67 -12.34
CA GLU A 166 -17.60 -16.45 -11.56
C GLU A 166 -17.73 -16.71 -10.05
N THR A 167 -18.55 -17.67 -9.65
CA THR A 167 -18.75 -18.10 -8.25
C THR A 167 -18.26 -19.54 -8.10
N GLY A 168 -18.41 -20.16 -6.92
CA GLY A 168 -17.99 -21.54 -6.65
C GLY A 168 -18.34 -22.55 -7.76
N GLY A 169 -17.60 -23.65 -7.82
CA GLY A 169 -17.83 -24.72 -8.80
C GLY A 169 -18.52 -25.93 -8.18
N ASP A 170 -19.83 -26.07 -8.36
CA ASP A 170 -20.53 -27.33 -8.10
C ASP A 170 -20.32 -28.29 -9.28
N GLY A 171 -19.74 -29.48 -9.02
CA GLY A 171 -19.65 -30.58 -9.99
C GLY A 171 -18.27 -30.92 -10.55
N TRP A 172 -17.18 -30.43 -9.94
CA TRP A 172 -15.81 -30.78 -10.36
C TRP A 172 -15.27 -31.94 -9.51
N THR A 173 -15.15 -33.12 -10.12
CA THR A 173 -14.66 -34.36 -9.48
C THR A 173 -13.17 -34.57 -9.68
N ASP A 174 -12.38 -33.50 -9.81
CA ASP A 174 -10.92 -33.59 -9.87
C ASP A 174 -10.32 -33.24 -8.50
N SER A 175 -9.28 -33.96 -8.08
CA SER A 175 -8.72 -33.91 -6.73
C SER A 175 -7.95 -32.63 -6.41
N ASP A 176 -7.79 -31.73 -7.37
CA ASP A 176 -7.11 -30.43 -7.22
C ASP A 176 -8.09 -29.26 -7.05
N TRP A 177 -8.39 -28.99 -5.77
CA TRP A 177 -8.59 -27.68 -5.16
C TRP A 177 -9.94 -26.93 -5.34
N ALA A 178 -10.77 -27.08 -4.30
CA ALA A 178 -11.29 -26.02 -3.41
C ALA A 178 -11.95 -24.76 -4.03
N THR A 179 -13.28 -24.82 -4.25
CA THR A 179 -14.13 -23.62 -4.42
C THR A 179 -15.49 -23.72 -3.70
N LEU A 180 -15.63 -24.64 -2.73
CA LEU A 180 -16.79 -24.64 -1.83
C LEU A 180 -16.68 -23.43 -0.89
N GLY A 181 -17.44 -22.37 -1.18
CA GLY A 181 -17.49 -21.15 -0.37
C GLY A 181 -16.42 -20.07 -0.67
N GLY A 182 -15.71 -20.18 -1.81
CA GLY A 182 -14.68 -19.21 -2.20
C GLY A 182 -15.23 -17.86 -2.69
N ILE A 183 -14.36 -16.85 -2.72
CA ILE A 183 -14.70 -15.48 -3.17
C ILE A 183 -14.99 -15.47 -4.69
N SER A 184 -16.00 -14.72 -5.13
CA SER A 184 -16.30 -14.60 -6.57
C SER A 184 -15.25 -13.78 -7.31
N THR A 185 -15.15 -13.95 -8.64
CA THR A 185 -14.29 -13.11 -9.48
C THR A 185 -14.63 -11.64 -9.32
N THR A 186 -15.92 -11.29 -9.29
CA THR A 186 -16.37 -9.92 -9.05
C THR A 186 -15.85 -9.39 -7.72
N LYS A 187 -15.96 -10.17 -6.63
CA LYS A 187 -15.54 -9.72 -5.31
C LYS A 187 -14.02 -9.59 -5.18
N ALA A 188 -13.25 -10.54 -5.72
CA ALA A 188 -11.79 -10.44 -5.74
C ALA A 188 -11.33 -9.20 -6.53
N PHE A 189 -11.97 -8.93 -7.66
CA PHE A 189 -11.71 -7.74 -8.47
C PHE A 189 -12.04 -6.43 -7.75
N GLU A 190 -13.20 -6.34 -7.09
CA GLU A 190 -13.59 -5.18 -6.27
C GLU A 190 -12.58 -4.90 -5.14
N LEU A 191 -12.11 -5.95 -4.48
CA LEU A 191 -11.09 -5.83 -3.43
C LEU A 191 -9.79 -5.24 -4.02
N VAL A 192 -9.29 -5.79 -5.13
CA VAL A 192 -8.09 -5.28 -5.82
C VAL A 192 -8.26 -3.83 -6.26
N LEU A 193 -9.43 -3.45 -6.81
CA LEU A 193 -9.70 -2.07 -7.20
C LEU A 193 -9.85 -1.11 -6.02
N SER A 194 -10.34 -1.57 -4.88
CA SER A 194 -10.41 -0.72 -3.67
C SER A 194 -9.02 -0.35 -3.13
N ALA A 195 -8.02 -1.17 -3.42
CA ALA A 195 -6.61 -0.94 -3.10
C ALA A 195 -5.78 -0.42 -4.29
N ASP A 196 -6.40 -0.01 -5.40
CA ASP A 196 -5.70 0.45 -6.61
C ASP A 196 -4.68 1.56 -6.33
N TRP A 197 -5.01 2.51 -5.44
CA TRP A 197 -4.10 3.57 -4.99
C TRP A 197 -2.79 3.02 -4.39
N LEU A 198 -2.86 1.89 -3.68
CA LEU A 198 -1.69 1.26 -3.06
C LEU A 198 -0.86 0.55 -4.12
N PHE A 199 -1.51 -0.21 -5.01
CA PHE A 199 -0.83 -0.86 -6.12
C PHE A 199 -0.10 0.16 -7.00
N THR A 200 -0.76 1.26 -7.36
CA THR A 200 -0.16 2.38 -8.09
C THR A 200 1.03 2.95 -7.33
N SER A 201 0.87 3.26 -6.05
CA SER A 201 1.97 3.80 -5.23
C SER A 201 3.19 2.88 -5.20
N LEU A 202 2.99 1.58 -5.00
CA LEU A 202 4.07 0.60 -4.91
C LEU A 202 4.75 0.41 -6.27
N ALA A 203 3.97 0.34 -7.35
CA ALA A 203 4.48 0.26 -8.72
C ALA A 203 5.37 1.47 -9.06
N ARG A 204 4.91 2.68 -8.73
CA ARG A 204 5.67 3.93 -8.92
C ARG A 204 6.95 3.94 -8.08
N GLN A 205 6.85 3.60 -6.80
CA GLN A 205 8.00 3.57 -5.88
C GLN A 205 9.07 2.55 -6.33
N LEU A 206 8.65 1.36 -6.74
CA LEU A 206 9.55 0.29 -7.17
C LEU A 206 9.94 0.38 -8.65
N LYS A 207 9.32 1.30 -9.40
CA LYS A 207 9.46 1.53 -10.85
C LYS A 207 9.19 0.28 -11.71
N LEU A 208 8.16 -0.48 -11.34
CA LEU A 208 7.70 -1.69 -12.04
C LEU A 208 6.25 -1.54 -12.50
N ARG A 209 5.75 -2.46 -13.34
CA ARG A 209 4.36 -2.46 -13.79
C ARG A 209 3.41 -2.92 -12.69
N LYS A 210 2.37 -2.14 -12.41
CA LYS A 210 1.35 -2.40 -11.39
C LYS A 210 0.68 -3.78 -11.54
N ALA A 211 0.47 -4.21 -12.79
CA ALA A 211 -0.13 -5.52 -13.07
C ALA A 211 0.71 -6.71 -12.56
N LEU A 212 2.03 -6.57 -12.37
CA LEU A 212 2.88 -7.62 -11.78
C LEU A 212 2.52 -7.92 -10.32
N ILE A 213 1.91 -6.96 -9.62
CA ILE A 213 1.45 -7.10 -8.23
C ILE A 213 -0.04 -7.44 -8.21
N GLN A 214 -0.85 -6.80 -9.06
CA GLN A 214 -2.31 -7.02 -9.09
C GLN A 214 -2.67 -8.45 -9.52
N ALA A 215 -1.98 -9.02 -10.52
CA ALA A 215 -2.36 -10.34 -11.04
C ALA A 215 -2.24 -11.46 -10.00
N PRO A 216 -1.12 -11.61 -9.27
CA PRO A 216 -1.05 -12.57 -8.17
C PRO A 216 -2.09 -12.33 -7.09
N VAL A 217 -2.26 -11.09 -6.61
CA VAL A 217 -3.21 -10.80 -5.53
C VAL A 217 -4.66 -11.11 -5.93
N LEU A 218 -5.06 -10.77 -7.16
CA LEU A 218 -6.40 -11.09 -7.66
C LEU A 218 -6.59 -12.62 -7.73
N TRP A 219 -5.60 -13.33 -8.25
CA TRP A 219 -5.64 -14.78 -8.37
C TRP A 219 -5.80 -15.47 -7.02
N GLU A 220 -4.97 -15.09 -6.05
CA GLU A 220 -4.98 -15.68 -4.71
C GLU A 220 -6.29 -15.38 -3.96
N LEU A 221 -6.80 -14.16 -4.03
CA LEU A 221 -8.14 -13.83 -3.53
C LEU A 221 -9.23 -14.68 -4.18
N ARG A 222 -9.14 -14.90 -5.49
CA ARG A 222 -10.13 -15.71 -6.21
C ARG A 222 -10.04 -17.19 -5.83
N LYS A 223 -8.85 -17.71 -5.52
CA LYS A 223 -8.62 -19.12 -5.16
C LYS A 223 -8.75 -19.41 -3.66
N LEU A 224 -8.95 -18.37 -2.84
CA LEU A 224 -9.16 -18.51 -1.41
C LEU A 224 -10.29 -19.48 -1.08
N ASN A 225 -10.02 -20.41 -0.17
CA ASN A 225 -10.88 -21.53 0.15
C ASN A 225 -10.91 -21.85 1.66
N PRO A 226 -11.81 -22.75 2.12
CA PRO A 226 -11.94 -23.10 3.54
C PRO A 226 -10.66 -23.59 4.23
N LEU A 227 -9.77 -24.28 3.52
CA LEU A 227 -8.54 -24.82 4.08
C LEU A 227 -7.54 -23.70 4.44
N ASP A 228 -7.58 -22.57 3.72
CA ASP A 228 -6.74 -21.41 4.03
C ASP A 228 -7.14 -20.82 5.38
N PHE A 229 -8.45 -20.67 5.63
CA PHE A 229 -8.95 -20.22 6.93
C PHE A 229 -8.60 -21.19 8.06
N VAL A 230 -8.64 -22.51 7.80
CA VAL A 230 -8.22 -23.52 8.77
C VAL A 230 -6.71 -23.43 9.05
N ALA A 231 -5.89 -23.21 8.03
CA ALA A 231 -4.46 -23.02 8.20
C ALA A 231 -4.14 -21.78 9.02
N ASP A 232 -4.84 -20.67 8.75
CA ASP A 232 -4.67 -19.42 9.51
C ASP A 232 -5.12 -19.56 10.96
N GLU A 233 -6.22 -20.26 11.21
CA GLU A 233 -6.68 -20.55 12.56
C GLU A 233 -5.69 -21.47 13.31
N ALA A 234 -5.11 -22.47 12.62
CA ALA A 234 -4.08 -23.31 13.20
C ALA A 234 -2.83 -22.49 13.60
N VAL A 235 -2.44 -21.48 12.81
CA VAL A 235 -1.37 -20.56 13.20
C VAL A 235 -1.80 -19.73 14.41
N LYS A 236 -2.99 -19.11 14.42
CA LYS A 236 -3.51 -18.34 15.58
C LYS A 236 -3.55 -19.13 16.88
N LEU A 237 -3.88 -20.42 16.82
CA LEU A 237 -3.91 -21.33 17.95
C LEU A 237 -2.53 -21.89 18.36
N GLY A 238 -1.46 -21.53 17.63
CA GLY A 238 -0.10 -22.02 17.88
C GLY A 238 0.14 -23.48 17.50
N VAL A 239 -0.71 -24.04 16.65
CA VAL A 239 -0.56 -25.41 16.09
C VAL A 239 0.43 -25.43 14.92
N LYS A 240 0.54 -24.31 14.20
CA LYS A 240 1.53 -24.07 13.14
C LYS A 240 2.29 -22.77 13.41
N ASP A 241 3.54 -22.72 12.95
CA ASP A 241 4.37 -21.52 13.07
C ASP A 241 4.14 -20.52 11.91
N ASP A 242 3.69 -21.00 10.74
CA ASP A 242 3.50 -20.19 9.52
C ASP A 242 2.44 -20.83 8.59
N SER A 243 1.82 -20.01 7.75
CA SER A 243 0.91 -20.38 6.64
C SER A 243 0.93 -19.28 5.56
N SER A 244 0.56 -19.63 4.33
CA SER A 244 0.16 -18.62 3.34
C SER A 244 -1.06 -17.88 3.88
N THR A 245 -1.02 -16.55 3.87
CA THR A 245 -2.12 -15.77 4.45
C THR A 245 -2.32 -14.40 3.79
N GLY A 246 -3.44 -13.75 4.13
CA GLY A 246 -3.88 -12.47 3.59
C GLY A 246 -4.21 -12.53 2.09
N TRP A 247 -4.30 -11.37 1.45
CA TRP A 247 -4.79 -11.26 0.08
C TRP A 247 -3.85 -11.88 -0.95
N GLY A 248 -2.55 -11.81 -0.74
CA GLY A 248 -1.53 -12.40 -1.59
C GLY A 248 -1.19 -13.85 -1.26
N GLN A 249 -1.77 -14.45 -0.21
CA GLN A 249 -1.46 -15.84 0.20
C GLN A 249 0.05 -16.13 0.25
N ILE A 250 0.81 -15.27 0.93
CA ILE A 250 2.26 -15.45 1.10
C ILE A 250 2.59 -15.83 2.54
N PHE A 251 3.68 -16.57 2.71
CA PHE A 251 4.19 -16.99 4.01
C PHE A 251 5.00 -15.87 4.68
N ALA A 252 5.10 -15.92 6.01
CA ALA A 252 5.93 -14.98 6.76
C ALA A 252 7.42 -15.17 6.49
N TRP A 253 7.90 -16.41 6.36
CA TRP A 253 9.33 -16.66 6.10
C TRP A 253 9.81 -16.01 4.79
N VAL A 254 9.05 -16.14 3.70
CA VAL A 254 9.45 -15.58 2.40
C VAL A 254 9.27 -14.06 2.37
N THR A 255 8.32 -13.55 3.16
CA THR A 255 8.15 -12.11 3.36
C THR A 255 9.36 -11.50 4.07
N ILE A 256 9.92 -12.19 5.07
CA ILE A 256 11.16 -11.79 5.75
C ILE A 256 12.32 -11.73 4.76
N ASP A 257 12.51 -12.79 3.96
CA ASP A 257 13.58 -12.84 2.96
C ASP A 257 13.46 -11.73 1.92
N ALA A 258 12.26 -11.53 1.36
CA ALA A 258 12.02 -10.50 0.36
C ALA A 258 12.25 -9.10 0.90
N ARG A 259 11.78 -8.82 2.13
CA ARG A 259 12.01 -7.53 2.80
C ARG A 259 13.50 -7.30 3.07
N ASN A 260 14.21 -8.30 3.59
CA ASN A 260 15.63 -8.23 3.86
C ASN A 260 16.45 -8.03 2.58
N TYR A 261 16.06 -8.68 1.49
CA TYR A 261 16.67 -8.45 0.18
C TYR A 261 16.46 -7.01 -0.29
N CYS A 262 15.23 -6.49 -0.24
CA CYS A 262 14.95 -5.10 -0.60
C CYS A 262 15.74 -4.10 0.26
N MET A 263 15.90 -4.38 1.56
CA MET A 263 16.77 -3.59 2.43
C MET A 263 18.23 -3.63 2.01
N GLN A 264 18.77 -4.83 1.75
CA GLN A 264 20.17 -5.00 1.32
C GLN A 264 20.44 -4.25 0.02
N GLN A 265 19.47 -4.21 -0.89
CA GLN A 265 19.51 -3.45 -2.15
C GLN A 265 19.23 -1.95 -1.96
N ARG A 266 19.06 -1.47 -0.72
CA ARG A 266 18.72 -0.07 -0.38
C ARG A 266 17.45 0.44 -1.06
N ILE A 267 16.50 -0.46 -1.33
CA ILE A 267 15.18 -0.12 -1.86
C ILE A 267 14.29 0.43 -0.75
N ILE A 268 14.44 -0.14 0.45
CA ILE A 268 13.73 0.27 1.66
C ILE A 268 14.71 0.40 2.83
N ASN A 269 14.32 1.19 3.82
CA ASN A 269 15.04 1.35 5.08
C ASN A 269 14.54 0.36 6.13
N GLY A 270 15.34 0.12 7.16
CA GLY A 270 14.93 -0.62 8.35
C GLY A 270 16.06 -1.43 8.96
N THR A 271 15.68 -2.39 9.80
CA THR A 271 16.57 -3.41 10.38
C THR A 271 16.22 -4.78 9.78
N PRO A 272 17.21 -5.65 9.50
CA PRO A 272 16.93 -7.00 9.03
C PRO A 272 16.06 -7.76 10.04
N LEU A 273 15.07 -8.48 9.52
CA LEU A 273 14.25 -9.40 10.29
C LEU A 273 14.91 -10.79 10.30
N THR A 274 14.54 -11.61 11.28
CA THR A 274 15.07 -12.95 11.48
C THR A 274 13.93 -13.96 11.67
N GLY A 275 14.27 -15.25 11.74
CA GLY A 275 13.26 -16.30 11.96
C GLY A 275 12.47 -16.17 13.28
N SER A 276 12.96 -15.41 14.27
CA SER A 276 12.18 -15.10 15.49
C SER A 276 11.03 -14.14 15.23
N ASP A 277 11.06 -13.39 14.13
CA ASP A 277 10.04 -12.42 13.77
C ASP A 277 8.87 -13.05 12.98
N THR A 278 8.95 -14.34 12.63
CA THR A 278 7.97 -15.06 11.81
C THR A 278 6.55 -14.84 12.29
N ARG A 279 6.29 -15.01 13.60
CA ARG A 279 4.95 -14.80 14.17
C ARG A 279 4.44 -13.38 13.95
N THR A 280 5.25 -12.39 14.28
CA THR A 280 4.88 -10.97 14.14
C THR A 280 4.67 -10.59 12.67
N VAL A 281 5.49 -11.11 11.76
CA VAL A 281 5.30 -10.90 10.32
C VAL A 281 4.02 -11.55 9.83
N TRP A 282 3.74 -12.77 10.28
CA TRP A 282 2.51 -13.49 9.95
C TRP A 282 1.26 -12.73 10.43
N ASP A 283 1.27 -12.22 11.67
CA ASP A 283 0.18 -11.41 12.21
C ASP A 283 -0.05 -10.14 11.39
N ASN A 284 1.04 -9.49 10.95
CA ASN A 284 0.94 -8.32 10.09
C ASN A 284 0.43 -8.66 8.68
N LEU A 285 0.72 -9.85 8.14
CA LEU A 285 0.24 -10.28 6.83
C LEU A 285 -1.29 -10.43 6.78
N GLN A 286 -1.99 -10.42 7.92
CA GLN A 286 -3.46 -10.33 7.98
C GLN A 286 -3.99 -8.97 7.51
N ASP A 287 -3.20 -7.90 7.65
CA ASP A 287 -3.55 -6.56 7.15
C ASP A 287 -3.30 -6.49 5.63
N PRO A 288 -4.33 -6.22 4.81
CA PRO A 288 -4.18 -6.11 3.36
C PRO A 288 -3.10 -5.11 2.93
N LEU A 289 -2.91 -4.00 3.66
CA LEU A 289 -1.92 -2.98 3.31
C LEU A 289 -0.48 -3.51 3.46
N TYR A 290 -0.22 -4.20 4.56
CA TYR A 290 1.06 -4.88 4.77
C TYR A 290 1.27 -6.00 3.75
N ASN A 291 0.22 -6.79 3.49
CA ASN A 291 0.28 -7.96 2.63
C ASN A 291 0.60 -7.57 1.18
N ILE A 292 -0.16 -6.63 0.59
CA ILE A 292 0.07 -6.15 -0.78
C ILE A 292 1.47 -5.52 -0.93
N ARG A 293 1.93 -4.77 0.08
CA ARG A 293 3.31 -4.25 0.09
C ARG A 293 4.35 -5.36 0.08
N SER A 294 4.13 -6.40 0.88
CA SER A 294 5.02 -7.56 0.95
C SER A 294 5.06 -8.33 -0.37
N VAL A 295 3.92 -8.48 -1.06
CA VAL A 295 3.83 -9.02 -2.43
C VAL A 295 4.72 -8.21 -3.38
N SER A 296 4.71 -6.88 -3.29
CA SER A 296 5.54 -6.03 -4.17
C SER A 296 7.04 -6.24 -3.96
N TYR A 297 7.48 -6.46 -2.71
CA TYR A 297 8.87 -6.80 -2.40
C TYR A 297 9.21 -8.22 -2.86
N LEU A 298 8.26 -9.16 -2.72
CA LEU A 298 8.41 -10.51 -3.22
C LEU A 298 8.59 -10.54 -4.73
N THR A 299 7.88 -9.70 -5.50
CA THR A 299 8.11 -9.57 -6.96
C THR A 299 9.56 -9.21 -7.27
N VAL A 300 10.16 -8.29 -6.53
CA VAL A 300 11.57 -7.89 -6.71
C VAL A 300 12.53 -9.00 -6.28
N TYR A 301 12.23 -9.70 -5.18
CA TYR A 301 13.03 -10.82 -4.70
C TYR A 301 12.95 -12.05 -5.62
N ASN A 302 11.80 -12.31 -6.23
CA ASN A 302 11.62 -13.40 -7.20
C ASN A 302 12.56 -13.24 -8.40
N ALA A 303 12.81 -12.00 -8.86
CA ALA A 303 13.79 -11.75 -9.91
C ALA A 303 15.20 -12.19 -9.49
N HIS A 304 15.59 -11.91 -8.24
CA HIS A 304 16.85 -12.36 -7.68
C HIS A 304 16.93 -13.88 -7.59
N GLN A 305 15.87 -14.53 -7.10
CA GLN A 305 15.82 -15.99 -7.01
C GLN A 305 15.90 -16.68 -8.39
N LEU A 306 15.38 -16.03 -9.43
CA LEU A 306 15.46 -16.51 -10.81
C LEU A 306 16.79 -16.16 -11.50
N GLY A 307 17.62 -15.31 -10.90
CA GLY A 307 18.85 -14.80 -11.52
C GLY A 307 18.60 -13.90 -12.74
N ILE A 308 17.42 -13.25 -12.81
CA ILE A 308 17.05 -12.33 -13.90
C ILE A 308 17.15 -10.86 -13.47
N SER A 309 17.04 -9.95 -14.43
CA SER A 309 17.04 -8.51 -14.14
C SER A 309 15.87 -8.13 -13.25
N ARG A 310 16.08 -7.18 -12.34
CA ARG A 310 15.00 -6.59 -11.54
C ARG A 310 13.89 -6.09 -12.47
N PRO A 311 12.61 -6.41 -12.22
CA PRO A 311 11.52 -5.96 -13.06
C PRO A 311 11.42 -4.43 -13.04
N GLY A 312 11.16 -3.89 -14.23
CA GLY A 312 10.89 -2.48 -14.44
C GLY A 312 9.71 -2.24 -15.39
N LEU A 313 9.60 -1.02 -15.89
CA LEU A 313 8.53 -0.59 -16.81
C LEU A 313 8.53 -1.30 -18.18
N ASN A 314 9.67 -1.90 -18.54
CA ASN A 314 9.90 -2.56 -19.83
C ASN A 314 10.24 -4.05 -19.67
N THR A 315 9.81 -4.68 -18.57
CA THR A 315 10.01 -6.12 -18.34
C THR A 315 9.37 -6.91 -19.48
N GLY A 316 10.15 -7.78 -20.14
CA GLY A 316 9.67 -8.58 -21.27
C GLY A 316 8.69 -9.68 -20.85
N ALA A 317 7.85 -10.15 -21.78
CA ALA A 317 6.82 -11.16 -21.50
C ALA A 317 7.36 -12.45 -20.88
N ALA A 318 8.54 -12.92 -21.30
CA ALA A 318 9.17 -14.12 -20.75
C ALA A 318 9.54 -13.95 -19.27
N ASP A 319 10.18 -12.83 -18.92
CA ASP A 319 10.56 -12.51 -17.54
C ASP A 319 9.32 -12.25 -16.68
N THR A 320 8.30 -11.56 -17.21
CA THR A 320 7.00 -11.38 -16.54
C THR A 320 6.37 -12.73 -16.20
N GLN A 321 6.27 -13.65 -17.17
CA GLN A 321 5.72 -14.99 -16.92
C GLN A 321 6.56 -15.77 -15.91
N ALA A 322 7.90 -15.67 -15.96
CA ALA A 322 8.78 -16.33 -15.01
C ALA A 322 8.61 -15.79 -13.57
N LEU A 323 8.46 -14.48 -13.42
CA LEU A 323 8.18 -13.83 -12.13
C LEU A 323 6.84 -14.29 -11.54
N LEU A 324 5.80 -14.34 -12.39
CA LEU A 324 4.47 -14.83 -12.00
C LEU A 324 4.51 -16.32 -11.64
N ALA A 325 5.23 -17.15 -12.38
CA ALA A 325 5.45 -18.56 -12.03
C ALA A 325 6.15 -18.71 -10.68
N ARG A 326 7.22 -17.93 -10.46
CA ARG A 326 8.02 -17.99 -9.22
C ARG A 326 7.22 -17.60 -7.98
N TYR A 327 6.21 -16.75 -8.13
CA TYR A 327 5.29 -16.38 -7.05
C TYR A 327 4.65 -17.59 -6.38
N ASN A 328 4.19 -18.56 -7.18
CA ASN A 328 3.58 -19.78 -6.68
C ASN A 328 4.61 -20.80 -6.17
N GLY A 329 5.76 -20.91 -6.84
CA GLY A 329 6.79 -21.87 -6.44
C GLY A 329 7.84 -22.15 -7.51
N THR A 330 8.19 -23.43 -7.68
CA THR A 330 9.09 -23.93 -8.73
C THR A 330 8.54 -25.23 -9.29
N GLY A 331 8.93 -25.61 -10.51
CA GLY A 331 8.49 -26.85 -11.16
C GLY A 331 7.30 -26.66 -12.09
N ASP A 332 6.69 -27.76 -12.51
CA ASP A 332 5.68 -27.77 -13.59
C ASP A 332 4.38 -27.06 -13.21
N ASP A 333 3.95 -27.19 -11.95
CA ASP A 333 2.76 -26.51 -11.43
C ASP A 333 2.95 -24.99 -11.41
N ALA A 334 4.12 -24.53 -10.95
CA ALA A 334 4.49 -23.11 -11.00
C ALA A 334 4.56 -22.60 -12.45
N ALA A 335 5.05 -23.42 -13.39
CA ALA A 335 5.06 -23.07 -14.80
C ALA A 335 3.65 -22.96 -15.39
N LYS A 336 2.70 -23.82 -14.97
CA LYS A 336 1.28 -23.72 -15.32
C LYS A 336 0.66 -22.45 -14.74
N TYR A 337 0.87 -22.21 -13.45
CA TYR A 337 0.43 -21.00 -12.75
C TYR A 337 0.91 -19.74 -13.47
N GLY A 338 2.20 -19.66 -13.84
CA GLY A 338 2.75 -18.52 -14.57
C GLY A 338 2.07 -18.27 -15.92
N ARG A 339 1.72 -19.32 -16.67
CA ARG A 339 0.98 -19.18 -17.95
C ARG A 339 -0.43 -18.64 -17.74
N GLU A 340 -1.13 -19.12 -16.71
CA GLU A 340 -2.49 -18.65 -16.34
C GLU A 340 -2.45 -17.20 -15.83
N LEU A 341 -1.50 -16.85 -14.97
CA LEU A 341 -1.37 -15.48 -14.51
C LEU A 341 -0.92 -14.51 -15.61
N MET A 342 -0.17 -14.97 -16.61
CA MET A 342 0.26 -14.10 -17.72
C MET A 342 -0.94 -13.57 -18.50
N GLY A 343 -2.00 -14.37 -18.71
CA GLY A 343 -3.20 -13.88 -19.37
C GLY A 343 -3.99 -12.91 -18.50
N LEU A 344 -4.10 -13.16 -17.19
CA LEU A 344 -4.70 -12.22 -16.25
C LEU A 344 -3.91 -10.91 -16.18
N TYR A 345 -2.57 -10.99 -16.12
CA TYR A 345 -1.66 -9.85 -16.20
C TYR A 345 -1.93 -9.00 -17.45
N ASN A 346 -2.06 -9.63 -18.62
CA ASN A 346 -2.31 -8.91 -19.87
C ASN A 346 -3.64 -8.16 -19.85
N VAL A 347 -4.70 -8.76 -19.30
CA VAL A 347 -5.99 -8.07 -19.13
C VAL A 347 -5.81 -6.86 -18.23
N LEU A 348 -5.20 -7.01 -17.06
CA LEU A 348 -5.02 -5.92 -16.10
C LEU A 348 -4.15 -4.80 -16.67
N GLU A 349 -3.03 -5.17 -17.30
CA GLU A 349 -2.06 -4.24 -17.88
C GLU A 349 -2.64 -3.44 -19.04
N ASN A 350 -3.53 -4.01 -19.85
CA ASN A 350 -4.22 -3.30 -20.92
C ASN A 350 -4.99 -2.07 -20.36
N TYR A 351 -5.75 -2.24 -19.29
CA TYR A 351 -6.53 -1.16 -18.69
C TYR A 351 -5.68 -0.16 -17.88
N ASN A 352 -4.62 -0.65 -17.22
CA ASN A 352 -3.63 0.23 -16.61
C ASN A 352 -2.94 1.09 -17.67
N GLN A 353 -2.60 0.52 -18.82
CA GLN A 353 -2.02 1.26 -19.94
C GLN A 353 -2.94 2.36 -20.46
N LEU A 354 -4.22 2.05 -20.67
CA LEU A 354 -5.20 3.04 -21.12
C LEU A 354 -5.32 4.21 -20.14
N SER A 355 -5.26 3.94 -18.83
CA SER A 355 -5.29 4.97 -17.78
C SER A 355 -4.01 5.81 -17.71
N ARG A 356 -2.86 5.29 -18.19
CA ARG A 356 -1.62 6.07 -18.28
C ARG A 356 -1.61 7.04 -19.45
N THR A 357 -2.42 6.78 -20.49
CA THR A 357 -2.46 7.55 -21.74
C THR A 357 -3.61 8.56 -21.83
N THR A 358 -4.47 8.57 -20.81
CA THR A 358 -5.58 9.52 -20.64
C THR A 358 -5.10 10.68 -19.79
#